data_AF-A0A6A5TUX7-F1
#
_entry.id   AF-A0A6A5TUX7-F1
#
_cell.length_a   1.000
_cell.length_b   1.000
_cell.length_c   1.000
_cell.angle_alpha   90.00
_cell.angle_beta   90.00
_cell.angle_gamma   90.00
#
_symmetry.space_group_name_H-M   'P 1'
#
loop_
_entity.id
_entity.type
_entity.pdbx_description
1 polymer ?
#
loop_
_entity_poly.entity_id
_entity_poly.type
_entity_poly.pdbx_seq_one_letter_code
_entity_poly.pdbx_strand_id
1 'polypeptide(L)'
;EPIIFKDHFCDVPAISKWFIPSQTETGYHELNFPYLSNCGSTVVPLELTRFDATGKRTVSFERFEAPLSLLLSHMISSDTSLALYLAQCSLNDLPSQVQTDIPTPALINRLGRGDIYGSSLWMGRPPTRTPLHRDPNPNLFVQLAGRKVIRLMRPKQGTRLYERSRVGQGHANMRGDEMMAGQEMERLESVVWGEDSSDNESVGGVEATLDSGQALFIPRGWWHAVRGVGKGANASANWWFR
;
A
#
# COMPACT_ATOMS: atom_id res chain seq x y z
N GLU A 1 -11.12 14.01 9.99
CA GLU A 1 -11.76 13.19 8.94
C GLU A 1 -10.75 12.97 7.82
N PRO A 2 -10.82 11.86 7.07
CA PRO A 2 -9.95 11.64 5.90
C PRO A 2 -10.18 12.68 4.81
N ILE A 3 -9.13 13.04 4.07
CA ILE A 3 -9.18 14.08 3.02
C ILE A 3 -8.39 13.61 1.81
N ILE A 4 -8.96 13.72 0.62
CA ILE A 4 -8.28 13.45 -0.65
C ILE A 4 -7.75 14.77 -1.25
N PHE A 5 -6.49 14.78 -1.63
CA PHE A 5 -5.87 15.82 -2.44
C PHE A 5 -5.73 15.32 -3.87
N LYS A 6 -6.49 15.88 -4.81
CA LYS A 6 -6.53 15.37 -6.19
C LYS A 6 -5.35 15.85 -7.05
N ASP A 7 -5.03 17.14 -6.97
CA ASP A 7 -4.11 17.78 -7.92
C ASP A 7 -2.85 18.38 -7.27
N HIS A 8 -2.45 17.86 -6.11
CA HIS A 8 -1.34 18.45 -5.32
C HIS A 8 -0.02 17.67 -5.41
N PHE A 9 -0.03 16.44 -5.91
CA PHE A 9 1.13 15.56 -5.90
C PHE A 9 1.49 15.02 -7.29
N CYS A 10 0.94 15.61 -8.35
CA CYS A 10 1.25 15.23 -9.73
C CYS A 10 2.72 15.48 -10.11
N ASP A 11 3.37 16.44 -9.46
CA ASP A 11 4.76 16.85 -9.75
C ASP A 11 5.81 16.07 -8.92
N VAL A 12 5.42 15.03 -8.18
CA VAL A 12 6.38 14.19 -7.46
C VAL A 12 7.30 13.52 -8.50
N PRO A 13 8.63 13.75 -8.48
CA PRO A 13 9.51 13.33 -9.57
C PRO A 13 9.48 11.82 -9.87
N ALA A 14 9.28 10.99 -8.85
CA ALA A 14 9.13 9.55 -9.01
C ALA A 14 8.02 9.17 -10.01
N ILE A 15 6.92 9.93 -10.09
CA ILE A 15 5.80 9.65 -11.01
C ILE A 15 6.29 9.62 -12.46
N SER A 16 6.99 10.67 -12.90
CA SER A 16 7.45 10.79 -14.29
C SER A 16 8.77 10.07 -14.56
N LYS A 17 9.61 9.87 -13.53
CA LYS A 17 10.92 9.23 -13.70
C LYS A 17 10.83 7.71 -13.65
N TRP A 18 10.01 7.16 -12.76
CA TRP A 18 9.99 5.72 -12.48
C TRP A 18 8.93 4.98 -13.29
N PHE A 19 7.95 5.71 -13.83
CA PHE A 19 6.78 5.10 -14.46
C PHE A 19 6.49 5.74 -15.80
N ILE A 20 6.01 4.93 -16.74
CA ILE A 20 5.64 5.33 -18.09
C ILE A 20 4.12 5.13 -18.19
N PRO A 21 3.33 6.18 -18.47
CA PRO A 21 1.88 6.02 -18.67
C PRO A 21 1.57 4.99 -19.77
N SER A 22 0.62 4.10 -19.52
CA SER A 22 0.17 3.14 -20.53
C SER A 22 -0.44 3.88 -21.72
N GLN A 23 -0.02 3.50 -22.93
CA GLN A 23 -0.53 4.08 -24.17
C GLN A 23 -1.94 3.56 -24.52
N THR A 24 -2.32 2.40 -23.99
CA THR A 24 -3.57 1.70 -24.35
C THR A 24 -4.64 1.80 -23.28
N GLU A 25 -4.25 2.01 -22.01
CA GLU A 25 -5.19 2.02 -20.89
C GLU A 25 -4.91 3.20 -19.94
N THR A 26 -5.81 4.19 -19.94
CA THR A 26 -5.69 5.39 -19.12
C THR A 26 -5.65 5.08 -17.63
N GLY A 27 -4.69 5.67 -16.91
CA GLY A 27 -4.54 5.54 -15.45
C GLY A 27 -3.62 4.38 -15.00
N TYR A 28 -3.21 3.50 -15.92
CA TYR A 28 -2.19 2.50 -15.64
C TYR A 28 -0.81 2.95 -16.12
N HIS A 29 0.21 2.36 -15.51
CA HIS A 29 1.58 2.75 -15.72
C HIS A 29 2.44 1.50 -15.87
N GLU A 30 3.39 1.53 -16.77
CA GLU A 30 4.47 0.56 -16.86
C GLU A 30 5.69 1.06 -16.07
N LEU A 31 6.56 0.13 -15.71
CA LEU A 31 7.81 0.46 -15.01
C LEU A 31 8.83 1.05 -16.00
N ASN A 32 9.44 2.19 -15.65
CA ASN A 32 10.66 2.65 -16.30
C ASN A 32 11.85 1.83 -15.77
N PHE A 33 11.94 0.58 -16.25
CA PHE A 33 12.95 -0.37 -15.80
C PHE A 33 14.40 0.17 -15.94
N PRO A 34 14.82 0.77 -17.08
CA PRO A 34 16.18 1.30 -17.20
C PRO A 34 16.56 2.35 -16.15
N TYR A 35 15.60 3.17 -15.71
CA TYR A 35 15.86 4.18 -14.69
C TYR A 35 16.08 3.55 -13.31
N LEU A 36 15.17 2.66 -12.90
CA LEU A 36 15.19 2.02 -11.58
C LEU A 36 16.23 0.91 -11.46
N SER A 37 16.64 0.28 -12.56
CA SER A 37 17.70 -0.74 -12.56
C SER A 37 19.04 -0.20 -12.05
N ASN A 38 19.28 1.11 -12.14
CA ASN A 38 20.46 1.76 -11.56
C ASN A 38 20.55 1.60 -10.04
N CYS A 39 19.41 1.40 -9.37
CA CYS A 39 19.34 1.13 -7.93
C CYS A 39 19.09 -0.36 -7.63
N GLY A 40 19.20 -1.24 -8.63
CA GLY A 40 18.76 -2.63 -8.54
C GLY A 40 19.53 -3.50 -7.53
N SER A 41 20.76 -3.14 -7.18
CA SER A 41 21.55 -3.85 -6.16
C SER A 41 21.14 -3.51 -4.71
N THR A 42 20.33 -2.48 -4.51
CA THR A 42 19.83 -2.08 -3.18
C THR A 42 19.06 -3.24 -2.56
N VAL A 43 19.45 -3.66 -1.36
CA VAL A 43 18.70 -4.67 -0.60
C VAL A 43 17.46 -4.03 0.00
N VAL A 44 16.30 -4.63 -0.26
CA VAL A 44 14.99 -4.13 0.17
C VAL A 44 14.13 -5.25 0.77
N PRO A 45 13.21 -4.93 1.68
CA PRO A 45 12.25 -5.90 2.21
C PRO A 45 11.20 -6.21 1.15
N LEU A 46 11.06 -7.49 0.83
CA LEU A 46 10.07 -8.01 -0.09
C LEU A 46 9.14 -9.00 0.62
N GLU A 47 7.90 -8.99 0.17
CA GLU A 47 6.87 -9.93 0.55
C GLU A 47 6.49 -10.79 -0.65
N LEU A 48 6.44 -12.10 -0.42
CA LEU A 48 6.08 -13.08 -1.42
C LEU A 48 4.76 -13.73 -1.04
N THR A 49 3.84 -13.71 -1.99
CA THR A 49 2.61 -14.49 -1.96
C THR A 49 2.59 -15.42 -3.15
N ARG A 50 2.30 -16.70 -2.93
CA ARG A 50 2.17 -17.71 -3.99
C ARG A 50 0.71 -18.07 -4.22
N PHE A 51 0.40 -18.41 -5.47
CA PHE A 51 -0.94 -18.82 -5.88
C PHE A 51 -0.90 -20.24 -6.43
N ASP A 52 -1.96 -21.01 -6.19
CA ASP A 52 -2.16 -22.31 -6.79
C ASP A 52 -2.67 -22.18 -8.24
N ALA A 53 -2.83 -23.31 -8.93
CA ALA A 53 -3.32 -23.35 -10.30
C ALA A 53 -4.75 -22.78 -10.49
N THR A 54 -5.51 -22.63 -9.40
CA THR A 54 -6.84 -22.00 -9.41
C THR A 54 -6.79 -20.49 -9.15
N GLY A 55 -5.59 -19.93 -8.95
CA GLY A 55 -5.38 -18.53 -8.58
C GLY A 55 -5.67 -18.25 -7.10
N LYS A 56 -5.92 -19.29 -6.28
CA LYS A 56 -6.13 -19.12 -4.84
C LYS A 56 -4.79 -19.03 -4.14
N ARG A 57 -4.68 -18.12 -3.17
CA ARG A 57 -3.47 -18.00 -2.34
C ARG A 57 -3.16 -19.32 -1.64
N THR A 58 -1.91 -19.74 -1.73
CA THR A 58 -1.38 -20.76 -0.83
C THR A 58 -0.98 -20.10 0.48
N VAL A 59 -0.94 -20.87 1.56
CA VAL A 59 -0.79 -20.35 2.94
C VAL A 59 0.59 -19.70 3.20
N SER A 60 1.55 -19.79 2.27
CA SER A 60 2.88 -19.23 2.40
C SER A 60 2.93 -17.73 2.09
N PHE A 61 2.68 -16.90 3.10
CA PHE A 61 3.22 -15.55 3.15
C PHE A 61 4.66 -15.63 3.66
N GLU A 62 5.59 -15.02 2.94
CA GLU A 62 7.00 -14.97 3.31
C GLU A 62 7.52 -13.54 3.18
N ARG A 63 8.31 -13.10 4.15
CA ARG A 63 9.02 -11.82 4.13
C ARG A 63 10.52 -12.09 4.16
N PHE A 64 11.25 -11.43 3.27
CA PHE A 64 12.71 -11.61 3.13
C PHE A 64 13.35 -10.36 2.55
N GLU A 65 14.66 -10.23 2.74
CA GLU A 65 15.47 -9.16 2.15
C GLU A 65 16.08 -9.65 0.82
N ALA A 66 16.00 -8.84 -0.23
CA ALA A 66 16.59 -9.18 -1.53
C ALA A 66 16.93 -7.92 -2.34
N PRO A 67 17.79 -8.04 -3.37
CA PRO A 67 18.05 -6.93 -4.28
C PRO A 67 16.76 -6.43 -4.96
N LEU A 68 16.60 -5.12 -5.06
CA LEU A 68 15.47 -4.45 -5.72
C LEU A 68 15.27 -4.96 -7.15
N SER A 69 16.35 -5.33 -7.85
CA SER A 69 16.32 -5.91 -9.19
C SER A 69 15.43 -7.15 -9.30
N LEU A 70 15.26 -7.93 -8.22
CA LEU A 70 14.35 -9.07 -8.18
C LEU A 70 12.90 -8.62 -8.35
N LEU A 71 12.48 -7.59 -7.60
CA LEU A 71 11.16 -7.00 -7.74
C LEU A 71 10.97 -6.36 -9.12
N LEU A 72 11.94 -5.57 -9.58
CA LEU A 72 11.83 -4.88 -10.89
C LEU A 72 11.67 -5.89 -12.03
N SER A 73 12.43 -6.99 -11.99
CA SER A 73 12.34 -8.07 -12.98
C SER A 73 10.99 -8.78 -12.92
N HIS A 74 10.45 -9.02 -11.72
CA HIS A 74 9.11 -9.58 -11.56
C HIS A 74 8.01 -8.63 -12.09
N MET A 75 8.16 -7.32 -11.88
CA MET A 75 7.17 -6.34 -12.34
C MET A 75 7.06 -6.24 -13.86
N ILE A 76 8.12 -6.56 -14.60
CA ILE A 76 8.11 -6.59 -16.06
C ILE A 76 7.85 -7.99 -16.65
N SER A 77 7.77 -9.03 -15.82
CA SER A 77 7.53 -10.40 -16.28
C SER A 77 6.03 -10.65 -16.52
N SER A 78 5.69 -11.72 -17.24
CA SER A 78 4.30 -12.18 -17.38
C SER A 78 3.89 -13.22 -16.33
N ASP A 79 4.76 -13.54 -15.37
CA ASP A 79 4.49 -14.56 -14.37
C ASP A 79 3.42 -14.08 -13.37
N THR A 80 2.36 -14.86 -13.22
CA THR A 80 1.23 -14.60 -12.32
C THR A 80 1.10 -15.66 -11.23
N SER A 81 1.99 -16.66 -11.20
CA SER A 81 2.00 -17.74 -10.20
C SER A 81 2.42 -17.26 -8.81
N LEU A 82 3.09 -16.11 -8.75
CA LEU A 82 3.49 -15.45 -7.52
C LEU A 82 3.33 -13.93 -7.64
N ALA A 83 3.25 -13.26 -6.49
CA ALA A 83 3.31 -11.81 -6.38
C ALA A 83 4.43 -11.41 -5.43
N LEU A 84 5.32 -10.55 -5.90
CA LEU A 84 6.27 -9.83 -5.07
C LEU A 84 5.76 -8.42 -4.78
N TYR A 85 5.91 -8.00 -3.52
CA TYR A 85 5.51 -6.68 -3.07
C TYR A 85 6.58 -6.11 -2.13
N LEU A 86 7.15 -4.95 -2.50
CA LEU A 86 7.95 -4.15 -1.59
C LEU A 86 6.99 -3.42 -0.67
N ALA A 87 7.13 -3.68 0.63
CA ALA A 87 6.22 -3.22 1.66
C ALA A 87 6.98 -2.63 2.85
N GLN A 88 6.52 -1.49 3.36
CA GLN A 88 7.13 -0.78 4.49
C GLN A 88 8.65 -0.55 4.34
N CYS A 89 9.14 -0.39 3.11
CA CYS A 89 10.55 -0.09 2.89
C CYS A 89 10.80 1.38 3.28
N SER A 90 11.60 1.62 4.31
CA SER A 90 11.93 2.97 4.77
C SER A 90 12.57 3.77 3.64
N LEU A 91 12.06 4.99 3.38
CA LEU A 91 12.68 5.87 2.37
C LEU A 91 14.14 6.21 2.74
N ASN A 92 14.46 6.30 4.04
CA ASN A 92 15.80 6.63 4.50
C ASN A 92 16.83 5.51 4.22
N ASP A 93 16.36 4.28 3.99
CA ASP A 93 17.22 3.13 3.74
C ASP A 93 17.50 2.96 2.23
N LEU A 94 16.81 3.73 1.38
CA LEU A 94 16.98 3.69 -0.08
C LEU A 94 18.10 4.62 -0.55
N PRO A 95 18.68 4.42 -1.75
CA PRO A 95 19.71 5.29 -2.28
C PRO A 95 19.27 6.75 -2.40
N SER A 96 20.22 7.68 -2.35
CA SER A 96 19.97 9.12 -2.44
C SER A 96 19.18 9.54 -3.68
N GLN A 97 19.39 8.86 -4.81
CA GLN A 97 18.63 9.07 -6.04
C GLN A 97 17.12 8.84 -5.80
N VAL A 98 16.78 7.71 -5.15
CA VAL A 98 15.39 7.36 -4.83
C VAL A 98 14.78 8.33 -3.82
N GLN A 99 15.53 8.71 -2.79
CA GLN A 99 15.10 9.70 -1.80
C GLN A 99 14.80 11.06 -2.44
N THR A 100 15.63 11.48 -3.40
CA THR A 100 15.46 12.77 -4.11
C THR A 100 14.23 12.76 -5.00
N ASP A 101 13.83 11.60 -5.53
CA ASP A 101 12.65 11.47 -6.38
C ASP A 101 11.33 11.44 -5.60
N ILE A 102 11.38 11.15 -4.30
CA ILE A 102 10.23 11.17 -3.39
C ILE A 102 10.52 12.14 -2.23
N PRO A 103 10.58 13.46 -2.50
CA PRO A 103 10.84 14.43 -1.46
C PRO A 103 9.73 14.42 -0.42
N THR A 104 10.07 14.73 0.83
CA THR A 104 9.05 14.95 1.87
C THR A 104 8.10 16.07 1.45
N PRO A 105 6.78 15.83 1.46
CA PRO A 105 5.80 16.86 1.16
C PRO A 105 5.89 18.06 2.10
N ALA A 106 6.09 19.26 1.55
CA ALA A 106 6.12 20.50 2.33
C ALA A 106 4.81 20.77 3.12
N LEU A 107 3.71 20.13 2.71
CA LEU A 107 2.45 20.16 3.45
C LEU A 107 2.61 19.61 4.88
N ILE A 108 3.44 18.57 5.08
CA ILE A 108 3.64 17.95 6.40
C ILE A 108 4.21 18.96 7.40
N ASN A 109 5.12 19.83 6.97
CA ASN A 109 5.67 20.88 7.83
C ASN A 109 4.62 21.87 8.34
N ARG A 110 3.43 21.91 7.71
CA ARG A 110 2.29 22.74 8.11
C ARG A 110 1.22 21.97 8.89
N LEU A 111 1.41 20.67 9.11
CA LEU A 111 0.46 19.79 9.80
C LEU A 111 1.10 19.25 11.09
N GLY A 112 0.38 19.36 12.21
CA GLY A 112 0.87 18.88 13.51
C GLY A 112 2.09 19.66 14.02
N ARG A 113 3.06 18.95 14.59
CA ARG A 113 4.40 19.44 14.95
C ARG A 113 5.36 19.46 13.76
N GLY A 114 5.01 18.79 12.67
CA GLY A 114 5.78 18.76 11.43
C GLY A 114 6.98 17.82 11.45
N ASP A 115 7.18 17.04 12.53
CA ASP A 115 8.21 16.01 12.58
C ASP A 115 7.72 14.69 11.97
N ILE A 116 8.53 14.14 11.08
CA ILE A 116 8.27 12.84 10.44
C ILE A 116 8.68 11.74 11.40
N TYR A 117 7.71 10.96 11.85
CA TYR A 117 7.94 9.75 12.62
C TYR A 117 8.55 8.62 11.76
N GLY A 118 8.10 8.52 10.51
CA GLY A 118 8.63 7.56 9.56
C GLY A 118 8.06 7.79 8.17
N SER A 119 8.70 7.20 7.17
CA SER A 119 8.23 7.24 5.79
C SER A 119 8.57 5.95 5.06
N SER A 120 7.67 5.46 4.23
CA SER A 120 7.86 4.19 3.51
C SER A 120 7.43 4.26 2.06
N LEU A 121 8.15 3.51 1.24
CA LEU A 121 7.77 3.16 -0.12
C LEU A 121 7.02 1.83 -0.12
N TRP A 122 6.06 1.73 -1.04
CA TRP A 122 5.33 0.51 -1.36
C TRP A 122 5.28 0.35 -2.87
N MET A 123 5.61 -0.83 -3.39
CA MET A 123 5.69 -1.06 -4.83
C MET A 123 5.47 -2.52 -5.21
N GLY A 124 4.70 -2.76 -6.27
CA GLY A 124 4.55 -4.07 -6.88
C GLY A 124 3.55 -4.04 -8.03
N ARG A 125 3.03 -5.21 -8.42
CA ARG A 125 1.92 -5.29 -9.37
C ARG A 125 0.61 -5.63 -8.68
N PRO A 126 -0.52 -5.07 -9.14
CA PRO A 126 -1.82 -5.54 -8.73
C PRO A 126 -2.02 -7.05 -9.02
N PRO A 127 -2.81 -7.77 -8.21
CA PRO A 127 -3.41 -7.28 -6.97
C PRO A 127 -2.39 -7.18 -5.83
N THR A 128 -2.36 -6.04 -5.14
CA THR A 128 -1.64 -5.90 -3.86
C THR A 128 -2.62 -5.68 -2.73
N ARG A 129 -2.24 -6.09 -1.52
CA ARG A 129 -3.14 -6.01 -0.37
C ARG A 129 -2.42 -5.57 0.89
N THR A 130 -3.06 -4.69 1.62
CA THR A 130 -2.75 -4.40 3.02
C THR A 130 -4.04 -4.60 3.83
N PRO A 131 -4.09 -5.64 4.69
CA PRO A 131 -5.24 -5.93 5.54
C PRO A 131 -5.67 -4.77 6.43
N LEU A 132 -6.86 -4.86 7.01
CA LEU A 132 -7.41 -3.84 7.90
C LEU A 132 -6.51 -3.66 9.13
N HIS A 133 -6.01 -2.44 9.31
CA HIS A 133 -5.17 -2.05 10.44
C HIS A 133 -5.41 -0.58 10.77
N ARG A 134 -4.76 -0.08 11.82
CA ARG A 134 -4.70 1.35 12.13
C ARG A 134 -3.26 1.73 12.48
N ASP A 135 -2.91 2.98 12.20
CA ASP A 135 -1.58 3.50 12.49
C ASP A 135 -1.54 4.29 13.81
N PRO A 136 -0.37 4.33 14.49
CA PRO A 136 -0.21 5.08 15.75
C PRO A 136 -0.22 6.61 15.55
N ASN A 137 0.10 7.09 14.34
CA ASN A 137 0.20 8.51 13.96
C ASN A 137 -0.66 8.79 12.70
N PRO A 138 -1.04 10.06 12.44
CA PRO A 138 -1.58 10.46 11.15
C PRO A 138 -0.65 10.07 9.99
N ASN A 139 -1.23 9.74 8.84
CA ASN A 139 -0.51 9.28 7.64
C ASN A 139 -0.90 10.13 6.44
N LEU A 140 0.08 10.65 5.71
CA LEU A 140 -0.10 11.18 4.36
C LEU A 140 0.28 10.08 3.37
N PHE A 141 -0.73 9.50 2.72
CA PHE A 141 -0.60 8.49 1.68
C PHE A 141 -0.58 9.18 0.31
N VAL A 142 0.46 9.00 -0.49
CA VAL A 142 0.56 9.54 -1.86
C VAL A 142 0.66 8.40 -2.86
N GLN A 143 -0.24 8.37 -3.85
CA GLN A 143 -0.21 7.38 -4.93
C GLN A 143 0.74 7.85 -6.04
N LEU A 144 1.75 7.04 -6.33
CA LEU A 144 2.79 7.34 -7.32
C LEU A 144 2.50 6.72 -8.70
N ALA A 145 1.89 5.53 -8.72
CA ALA A 145 1.58 4.82 -9.96
C ALA A 145 0.40 3.88 -9.79
N GLY A 146 -0.38 3.71 -10.85
CA GLY A 146 -1.55 2.85 -10.86
C GLY A 146 -2.65 3.35 -9.91
N ARG A 147 -3.47 2.42 -9.41
CA ARG A 147 -4.66 2.74 -8.61
C ARG A 147 -4.73 1.93 -7.32
N LYS A 148 -5.02 2.59 -6.20
CA LYS A 148 -5.35 1.91 -4.94
C LYS A 148 -6.75 2.29 -4.47
N VAL A 149 -7.49 1.30 -3.99
CA VAL A 149 -8.77 1.47 -3.31
C VAL A 149 -8.52 1.30 -1.82
N ILE A 150 -9.03 2.22 -1.02
CA ILE A 150 -8.85 2.28 0.42
C ILE A 150 -10.22 2.33 1.08
N ARG A 151 -10.52 1.35 1.95
CA ARG A 151 -11.69 1.40 2.84
C ARG A 151 -11.27 1.94 4.20
N LEU A 152 -11.96 2.95 4.68
CA LEU A 152 -11.64 3.72 5.89
C LEU A 152 -12.81 3.63 6.88
N MET A 153 -12.50 3.44 8.16
CA MET A 153 -13.50 3.35 9.22
C MET A 153 -13.08 4.22 10.40
N ARG A 154 -14.06 4.87 11.03
CA ARG A 154 -13.82 5.63 12.26
C ARG A 154 -13.24 4.71 13.34
N PRO A 155 -12.44 5.23 14.29
CA PRO A 155 -11.78 4.43 15.32
C PRO A 155 -12.71 3.42 16.02
N LYS A 156 -13.88 3.87 16.50
CA LYS A 156 -14.86 3.01 17.19
C LYS A 156 -15.44 1.91 16.29
N GLN A 157 -15.72 2.22 15.02
CA GLN A 157 -16.30 1.28 14.07
C GLN A 157 -15.30 0.19 13.69
N GLY A 158 -14.08 0.58 13.31
CA GLY A 158 -13.04 -0.37 12.96
C GLY A 158 -12.60 -1.24 14.15
N THR A 159 -12.61 -0.71 15.38
CA THR A 159 -12.34 -1.52 16.58
C THR A 159 -13.43 -2.59 16.78
N ARG A 160 -14.72 -2.22 16.70
CA ARG A 160 -15.83 -3.18 16.80
C ARG A 160 -15.73 -4.27 15.72
N LEU A 161 -15.36 -3.87 14.50
CA LEU A 161 -15.17 -4.80 13.39
C LEU A 161 -14.00 -5.77 13.67
N TYR A 162 -12.83 -5.24 14.03
CA TYR A 162 -11.66 -6.04 14.35
C TYR A 162 -11.93 -7.04 15.48
N GLU A 163 -12.58 -6.59 16.56
CA GLU A 163 -12.92 -7.44 17.71
C GLU A 163 -13.92 -8.56 17.39
N ARG A 164 -14.78 -8.38 16.39
CA ARG A 164 -15.70 -9.43 15.93
C ARG A 164 -15.00 -10.46 15.02
N SER A 165 -14.00 -10.02 14.27
CA SER A 165 -13.29 -10.86 13.30
C SER A 165 -12.05 -11.55 13.88
N ARG A 166 -11.52 -11.07 15.01
CA ARG A 166 -10.32 -11.63 15.65
C ARG A 166 -10.55 -13.06 16.12
N VAL A 167 -9.52 -13.88 15.98
CA VAL A 167 -9.55 -15.31 16.34
C VAL A 167 -8.65 -15.60 17.55
N GLY A 168 -7.75 -14.65 17.88
CA GLY A 168 -6.76 -14.79 18.96
C GLY A 168 -6.34 -13.45 19.59
N GLN A 169 -5.16 -13.43 20.22
CA GLN A 169 -4.60 -12.30 20.99
C GLN A 169 -3.70 -11.35 20.15
N GLY A 170 -3.94 -11.26 18.83
CA GLY A 170 -3.17 -10.36 17.94
C GLY A 170 -3.39 -8.87 18.22
N HIS A 171 -2.46 -8.03 17.76
CA HIS A 171 -2.53 -6.57 17.90
C HIS A 171 -2.58 -5.88 16.52
N ALA A 172 -3.75 -5.44 16.06
CA ALA A 172 -3.88 -4.64 14.83
C ALA A 172 -3.49 -3.15 14.99
N ASN A 173 -2.58 -2.86 15.93
CA ASN A 173 -2.11 -1.50 16.23
C ASN A 173 -1.09 -0.98 15.21
N MET A 174 -0.61 -1.86 14.35
CA MET A 174 0.27 -1.63 13.21
C MET A 174 0.18 -2.85 12.29
N ARG A 175 0.44 -2.70 10.99
CA ARG A 175 0.57 -3.84 10.07
C ARG A 175 1.78 -4.72 10.47
N GLY A 176 1.54 -6.01 10.70
CA GLY A 176 2.54 -7.05 10.98
C GLY A 176 2.33 -8.33 10.16
N ASP A 177 3.29 -9.26 10.21
CA ASP A 177 3.29 -10.51 9.43
C ASP A 177 2.10 -11.41 9.79
N GLU A 178 1.69 -11.42 11.06
CA GLU A 178 0.53 -12.16 11.58
C GLU A 178 -0.79 -11.73 10.93
N MET A 179 -0.86 -10.50 10.42
CA MET A 179 -2.05 -9.97 9.76
C MET A 179 -2.13 -10.42 8.29
N MET A 180 -1.04 -10.96 7.73
CA MET A 180 -0.94 -11.27 6.30
C MET A 180 -1.40 -12.69 5.97
N ALA A 181 -1.59 -13.57 6.95
CA ALA A 181 -1.99 -14.96 6.75
C ALA A 181 -3.02 -15.46 7.78
N GLY A 182 -3.60 -16.63 7.53
CA GLY A 182 -4.48 -17.31 8.46
C GLY A 182 -5.94 -16.83 8.48
N GLN A 183 -6.73 -17.44 9.37
CA GLN A 183 -8.18 -17.30 9.39
C GLN A 183 -8.67 -15.90 9.75
N GLU A 184 -7.93 -15.17 10.61
CA GLU A 184 -8.25 -13.78 10.96
C GLU A 184 -8.16 -12.87 9.74
N MET A 185 -7.07 -13.00 8.97
CA MET A 185 -6.85 -12.24 7.73
C MET A 185 -7.94 -12.51 6.68
N GLU A 186 -8.38 -13.77 6.53
CA GLU A 186 -9.45 -14.15 5.61
C GLU A 186 -10.81 -13.59 6.04
N ARG A 187 -11.14 -13.67 7.33
CA ARG A 187 -12.38 -13.08 7.88
C ARG A 187 -12.40 -11.58 7.71
N LEU A 188 -11.32 -10.90 8.09
CA LEU A 188 -11.19 -9.45 7.91
C LEU A 188 -11.31 -9.07 6.44
N GLU A 189 -10.74 -9.86 5.52
CA GLU A 189 -10.91 -9.60 4.09
C GLU A 189 -12.36 -9.69 3.67
N SER A 190 -13.02 -10.77 4.06
CA SER A 190 -14.41 -11.03 3.70
C SER A 190 -15.34 -9.95 4.23
N VAL A 191 -15.17 -9.53 5.49
CA VAL A 191 -16.06 -8.50 6.06
C VAL A 191 -15.73 -7.10 5.53
N VAL A 192 -14.45 -6.80 5.29
CA VAL A 192 -14.06 -5.47 4.80
C VAL A 192 -14.38 -5.31 3.33
N TRP A 193 -14.31 -6.37 2.51
CA TRP A 193 -14.40 -6.29 1.04
C TRP A 193 -15.50 -7.12 0.39
N GLY A 194 -16.20 -7.96 1.15
CA GLY A 194 -17.32 -8.76 0.65
C GLY A 194 -18.53 -7.90 0.30
N GLU A 195 -19.31 -8.37 -0.67
CA GLU A 195 -20.53 -7.70 -1.15
C GLU A 195 -21.78 -8.07 -0.31
N ASP A 196 -21.73 -9.17 0.44
CA ASP A 196 -22.82 -9.69 1.26
C ASP A 196 -22.54 -9.53 2.76
N SER A 197 -23.11 -8.49 3.37
CA SER A 197 -23.52 -8.59 4.77
C SER A 197 -25.03 -8.73 4.79
N SER A 198 -25.52 -9.97 4.73
CA SER A 198 -26.88 -10.34 5.15
C SER A 198 -27.14 -10.03 6.63
N ASP A 199 -26.07 -9.73 7.39
CA ASP A 199 -26.13 -8.97 8.63
C ASP A 199 -26.38 -7.49 8.31
N ASN A 200 -27.60 -7.03 8.61
CA ASN A 200 -28.16 -5.70 8.40
C ASN A 200 -27.42 -4.53 9.09
N GLU A 201 -26.17 -4.69 9.52
CA GLU A 201 -25.28 -3.62 9.93
C GLU A 201 -24.27 -3.39 8.79
N SER A 202 -24.57 -2.46 7.88
CA SER A 202 -23.57 -1.97 6.91
C SER A 202 -22.25 -1.75 7.64
N VAL A 203 -21.16 -2.39 7.20
CA VAL A 203 -19.83 -2.19 7.77
C VAL A 203 -19.48 -0.71 7.55
N GLY A 204 -19.82 0.12 8.55
CA GLY A 204 -19.80 1.57 8.41
C GLY A 204 -18.40 2.06 8.05
N GLY A 205 -18.31 2.95 7.07
CA GLY A 205 -17.04 3.46 6.58
C GLY A 205 -17.20 4.34 5.35
N VAL A 206 -16.07 4.78 4.82
CA VAL A 206 -15.97 5.48 3.53
C VAL A 206 -14.93 4.79 2.66
N GLU A 207 -15.14 4.82 1.35
CA GLU A 207 -14.19 4.28 0.38
C GLU A 207 -13.54 5.44 -0.39
N ALA A 208 -12.24 5.33 -0.64
CA ALA A 208 -11.46 6.26 -1.44
C ALA A 208 -10.73 5.48 -2.54
N THR A 209 -10.80 6.00 -3.76
CA THR A 209 -9.97 5.52 -4.87
C THR A 209 -8.94 6.59 -5.18
N LEU A 210 -7.66 6.20 -5.16
CA LEU A 210 -6.54 7.08 -5.49
C LEU A 210 -5.89 6.63 -6.79
N ASP A 211 -5.80 7.57 -7.72
CA ASP A 211 -5.00 7.48 -8.93
C ASP A 211 -3.62 8.16 -8.74
N SER A 212 -2.71 7.92 -9.67
CA SER A 212 -1.38 8.56 -9.68
C SER A 212 -1.47 10.09 -9.51
N GLY A 213 -0.64 10.64 -8.62
CA GLY A 213 -0.60 12.08 -8.31
C GLY A 213 -1.61 12.53 -7.26
N GLN A 214 -2.49 11.64 -6.80
CA GLN A 214 -3.43 11.92 -5.71
C GLN A 214 -2.86 11.49 -4.36
N ALA A 215 -3.34 12.13 -3.30
CA ALA A 215 -2.99 11.78 -1.94
C ALA A 215 -4.21 11.68 -1.02
N LEU A 216 -4.08 10.92 0.06
CA LEU A 216 -5.07 10.75 1.12
C LEU A 216 -4.42 11.04 2.46
N PHE A 217 -4.97 12.00 3.19
CA PHE A 217 -4.69 12.15 4.61
C PHE A 217 -5.55 11.18 5.40
N ILE A 218 -4.91 10.30 6.17
CA ILE A 218 -5.54 9.36 7.08
C ILE A 218 -5.31 9.86 8.51
N PRO A 219 -6.36 10.27 9.24
CA PRO A 219 -6.20 10.78 10.58
C PRO A 219 -5.78 9.68 11.56
N ARG A 220 -5.12 10.08 12.65
CA ARG A 220 -4.69 9.16 13.72
C ARG A 220 -5.82 8.24 14.18
N GLY A 221 -5.52 6.95 14.30
CA GLY A 221 -6.43 5.94 14.83
C GLY A 221 -7.55 5.51 13.88
N TRP A 222 -7.61 6.05 12.67
CA TRP A 222 -8.52 5.54 11.64
C TRP A 222 -8.07 4.17 11.17
N TRP A 223 -9.03 3.27 11.09
CA TRP A 223 -8.83 1.95 10.53
C TRP A 223 -8.90 2.02 9.03
N HIS A 224 -8.02 1.29 8.35
CA HIS A 224 -7.98 1.26 6.90
C HIS A 224 -7.46 -0.06 6.35
N ALA A 225 -8.01 -0.46 5.21
CA ALA A 225 -7.54 -1.56 4.39
C ALA A 225 -7.29 -1.04 2.98
N VAL A 226 -6.26 -1.56 2.31
CA VAL A 226 -5.81 -1.05 1.01
C VAL A 226 -5.70 -2.19 0.02
N ARG A 227 -6.22 -1.99 -1.20
CA ARG A 227 -6.01 -2.87 -2.34
C ARG A 227 -5.42 -2.11 -3.52
N GLY A 228 -4.29 -2.59 -4.04
CA GLY A 228 -3.83 -2.20 -5.38
C GLY A 228 -4.63 -2.96 -6.43
N VAL A 229 -5.24 -2.23 -7.36
CA VAL A 229 -6.14 -2.78 -8.38
C VAL A 229 -5.67 -2.40 -9.78
N GLY A 230 -6.21 -3.07 -10.79
CA GLY A 230 -5.91 -2.79 -12.19
C GLY A 230 -4.70 -3.54 -12.71
N LYS A 231 -3.89 -2.89 -13.55
CA LYS A 231 -2.74 -3.48 -14.24
C LYS A 231 -1.48 -2.64 -14.11
N GLY A 232 -0.36 -3.23 -14.53
CA GLY A 232 0.95 -2.57 -14.58
C GLY A 232 1.56 -2.35 -13.19
N ALA A 233 2.39 -1.31 -13.10
CA ALA A 233 3.02 -0.89 -11.86
C ALA A 233 2.03 -0.20 -10.92
N ASN A 234 2.11 -0.55 -9.63
CA ASN A 234 1.37 0.10 -8.56
C ASN A 234 2.32 0.50 -7.44
N ALA A 235 2.34 1.78 -7.10
CA ALA A 235 3.26 2.31 -6.10
C ALA A 235 2.65 3.45 -5.29
N SER A 236 3.04 3.53 -4.03
CA SER A 236 2.68 4.63 -3.13
C SER A 236 3.80 4.94 -2.16
N ALA A 237 3.84 6.18 -1.68
CA ALA A 237 4.70 6.60 -0.59
C ALA A 237 3.84 7.08 0.58
N ASN A 238 4.33 6.85 1.79
CA ASN A 238 3.64 7.18 3.03
C ASN A 238 4.54 7.99 3.94
N TRP A 239 3.96 8.96 4.65
CA TRP A 239 4.63 9.69 5.72
C TRP A 239 3.75 9.71 6.95
N TRP A 240 4.27 9.17 8.04
CA TRP A 240 3.67 9.27 9.36
C TRP A 240 4.33 10.42 10.11
N PHE A 241 3.53 11.32 10.67
CA PHE A 241 4.03 12.54 11.30
C PHE A 241 3.31 12.84 12.62
N ARG A 242 3.88 13.71 13.45
CA ARG A 242 3.33 14.10 14.77
C ARG A 242 2.90 15.56 14.78
#